data_AF-A0A7X7ZJR4-F1
#
_entry.id   AF-A0A7X7ZJR4-F1
#
_cell.length_a   1.000
_cell.length_b   1.000
_cell.length_c   1.000
_cell.angle_alpha   90.00
_cell.angle_beta   90.00
_cell.angle_gamma   90.00
#
_symmetry.space_group_name_H-M   'P 1'
#
loop_
_entity.id
_entity.type
_entity.pdbx_description
1 polymer ?
#
loop_
_entity_poly.entity_id
_entity_poly.type
_entity_poly.pdbx_seq_one_letter_code
_entity_poly.pdbx_strand_id
1 'polypeptide(L)'
;MERGFIRIPRARGLLALPFVVGLFASTPAAILAGPRPGAAEGQAIIVDHGAAKLDRIPKEWIEKAKATLHIAYGHTSHGSQLTTGMTGLAKAKGSLYGWKNGGGGGGLDLRDFYGDFGRLGIAGDLGQDASGKLDRTAWERATRTYLNSNSGVNVVIWSWCWQVYAKEEEIQVYLDLMSKLESDFPQVKFIYMTGHADGSPTKGQPWEIVTFLRNNQIREFCRKNGKILYDFNDIECYDPDGNYFGDKLVNDACDYDSDGDGKRDRNWAVDWQKAHPGQWFNCEAAHTQPVNANLKAFAAWHLWARLAGWDGK
;
A
#
# COMPACT_ATOMS: atom_id res chain seq x y z
N MET A 1 -23.74 7.40 -73.06
CA MET A 1 -24.81 7.70 -72.10
C MET A 1 -24.12 8.16 -70.81
N GLU A 2 -23.67 9.40 -70.60
CA GLU A 2 -24.33 10.73 -70.72
C GLU A 2 -25.71 10.73 -70.05
N ARG A 3 -26.11 11.55 -69.07
CA ARG A 3 -25.63 12.76 -68.33
C ARG A 3 -26.35 12.70 -66.95
N GLY A 4 -25.84 13.18 -65.81
CA GLY A 4 -25.69 14.59 -65.40
C GLY A 4 -27.03 15.36 -65.39
N PHE A 5 -27.53 15.82 -64.21
CA PHE A 5 -27.88 17.24 -63.95
C PHE A 5 -28.49 17.50 -62.56
N ILE A 6 -27.98 18.57 -61.95
CA ILE A 6 -28.44 19.30 -60.76
C ILE A 6 -29.63 20.23 -61.13
N ARG A 7 -30.59 20.48 -60.22
CA ARG A 7 -31.22 21.82 -60.00
C ARG A 7 -32.19 21.87 -58.80
N ILE A 8 -31.92 22.81 -57.89
CA ILE A 8 -32.82 23.45 -56.91
C ILE A 8 -33.39 24.74 -57.60
N PRO A 9 -34.22 25.65 -57.03
CA PRO A 9 -35.36 25.65 -56.06
C PRO A 9 -36.64 26.29 -56.65
N ARG A 10 -37.74 26.39 -55.87
CA ARG A 10 -38.49 27.67 -55.68
C ARG A 10 -39.57 27.60 -54.59
N ALA A 11 -39.74 28.76 -53.98
CA ALA A 11 -40.47 29.07 -52.75
C ALA A 11 -41.90 29.58 -52.97
N ARG A 12 -42.62 29.77 -51.83
CA ARG A 12 -43.70 30.73 -51.47
C ARG A 12 -44.87 29.99 -50.81
N GLY A 13 -45.15 30.20 -49.52
CA GLY A 13 -45.97 31.30 -48.96
C GLY A 13 -47.38 30.73 -48.64
N LEU A 14 -48.16 31.05 -47.60
CA LEU A 14 -48.24 32.11 -46.59
C LEU A 14 -49.20 31.60 -45.47
N LEU A 15 -49.13 32.22 -44.28
CA LEU A 15 -50.22 32.52 -43.32
C LEU A 15 -50.93 31.40 -42.51
N ALA A 16 -50.75 31.42 -41.18
CA ALA A 16 -51.83 31.61 -40.19
C ALA A 16 -51.24 31.94 -38.78
N LEU A 17 -51.97 32.77 -38.03
CA LEU A 17 -51.60 33.53 -36.81
C LEU A 17 -52.30 32.90 -35.55
N PRO A 18 -52.15 33.45 -34.33
CA PRO A 18 -51.47 32.85 -33.17
C PRO A 18 -52.39 32.14 -32.16
N PHE A 19 -51.80 31.42 -31.19
CA PHE A 19 -52.44 31.12 -29.90
C PHE A 19 -51.47 31.34 -28.74
N VAL A 20 -51.90 32.16 -27.78
CA VAL A 20 -51.23 32.47 -26.51
C VAL A 20 -51.79 31.52 -25.45
N VAL A 21 -50.93 30.81 -24.72
CA VAL A 21 -51.22 30.33 -23.35
C VAL A 21 -49.91 30.34 -22.56
N GLY A 22 -49.92 31.07 -21.44
CA GLY A 22 -48.78 31.18 -20.53
C GLY A 22 -48.56 29.91 -19.71
N LEU A 23 -47.30 29.61 -19.43
CA LEU A 23 -46.89 28.64 -18.42
C LEU A 23 -46.31 29.38 -17.21
N PHE A 24 -46.96 29.21 -16.06
CA PHE A 24 -46.31 29.31 -14.76
C PHE A 24 -45.56 28.00 -14.50
N ALA A 25 -44.24 28.07 -14.35
CA ALA A 25 -43.43 26.97 -13.84
C ALA A 25 -42.88 27.35 -12.47
N SER A 26 -43.38 26.66 -11.44
CA SER A 26 -42.84 26.67 -10.08
C SER A 26 -41.56 25.81 -10.03
N THR A 27 -40.48 26.39 -9.55
CA THR A 27 -39.23 25.70 -9.23
C THR A 27 -39.31 25.06 -7.84
N PRO A 28 -38.82 23.82 -7.63
CA PRO A 28 -38.51 23.35 -6.29
C PRO A 28 -37.12 23.87 -5.88
N ALA A 29 -37.07 24.51 -4.72
CA ALA A 29 -35.85 25.01 -4.10
C ALA A 29 -34.92 23.85 -3.72
N ALA A 30 -33.69 23.88 -4.25
CA ALA A 30 -32.59 23.05 -3.78
C ALA A 30 -32.17 23.53 -2.38
N ILE A 31 -32.26 22.65 -1.38
CA ILE A 31 -31.65 22.86 -0.08
C ILE A 31 -30.13 22.83 -0.30
N LEU A 32 -29.51 24.01 -0.25
CA LEU A 32 -28.06 24.17 -0.22
C LEU A 32 -27.54 23.54 1.09
N ALA A 33 -27.05 22.32 1.01
CA ALA A 33 -26.17 21.77 2.02
C ALA A 33 -24.90 22.64 2.02
N GLY A 34 -24.70 23.42 3.08
CA GLY A 34 -23.49 24.21 3.26
C GLY A 34 -22.24 23.33 3.26
N PRO A 35 -21.06 23.91 2.99
CA PRO A 35 -19.81 23.16 3.05
C PRO A 35 -19.64 22.56 4.45
N ARG A 36 -19.51 21.22 4.52
CA ARG A 36 -19.02 20.56 5.73
C ARG A 36 -17.63 21.13 6.03
N PRO A 37 -17.27 21.39 7.30
CA PRO A 37 -15.90 21.73 7.65
C PRO A 37 -14.99 20.59 7.16
N GLY A 38 -14.11 20.89 6.21
CA GLY A 38 -13.03 19.98 5.82
C GLY A 38 -12.19 19.73 7.06
N ALA A 39 -12.09 18.47 7.46
CA ALA A 39 -11.02 18.05 8.37
C ALA A 39 -9.70 18.51 7.73
N ALA A 40 -8.86 19.19 8.50
CA ALA A 40 -7.50 19.49 8.04
C ALA A 40 -6.82 18.15 7.72
N GLU A 41 -6.58 17.88 6.44
CA GLU A 41 -5.85 16.69 6.00
C GLU A 41 -4.44 16.78 6.59
N GLY A 42 -4.14 15.89 7.53
CA GLY A 42 -2.76 15.67 7.95
C GLY A 42 -1.91 15.28 6.76
N GLN A 43 -0.67 15.75 6.70
CA GLN A 43 0.27 15.35 5.65
C GLN A 43 0.43 13.82 5.67
N ALA A 44 0.29 13.16 4.51
CA ALA A 44 0.47 11.73 4.38
C ALA A 44 1.85 11.29 4.92
N ILE A 45 1.88 10.17 5.63
CA ILE A 45 3.14 9.53 6.05
C ILE A 45 3.42 8.43 5.04
N ILE A 46 4.33 8.68 4.10
CA ILE A 46 4.75 7.70 3.09
C ILE A 46 6.13 7.18 3.48
N VAL A 47 6.25 5.87 3.66
CA VAL A 47 7.49 5.17 3.99
C VAL A 47 7.85 4.26 2.82
N ASP A 48 8.82 4.69 2.04
CA ASP A 48 9.27 4.10 0.78
C ASP A 48 10.78 3.79 0.82
N HIS A 49 11.42 3.50 -0.32
CA HIS A 49 12.87 3.24 -0.38
C HIS A 49 13.71 4.38 0.22
N GLY A 50 13.26 5.63 0.11
CA GLY A 50 13.95 6.81 0.66
C GLY A 50 14.00 6.81 2.19
N ALA A 51 13.04 6.14 2.82
CA ALA A 51 12.94 5.95 4.27
C ALA A 51 13.73 4.74 4.79
N ALA A 52 14.21 3.85 3.92
CA ALA A 52 14.96 2.63 4.26
C ALA A 52 16.41 2.91 4.70
N LYS A 53 16.61 3.87 5.61
CA LYS A 53 17.89 4.37 6.10
C LYS A 53 17.90 4.39 7.62
N LEU A 54 18.44 3.33 8.22
CA LEU A 54 18.35 3.07 9.66
C LEU A 54 19.10 4.11 10.51
N ASP A 55 20.23 4.60 10.00
CA ASP A 55 21.11 5.59 10.65
C ASP A 55 20.46 6.97 10.81
N ARG A 56 19.42 7.26 10.03
CA ARG A 56 18.64 8.51 10.13
C ARG A 56 17.68 8.54 11.30
N ILE A 57 17.37 7.41 11.92
CA ILE A 57 16.36 7.33 12.96
C ILE A 57 17.00 7.61 14.32
N PRO A 58 16.67 8.73 15.00
CA PRO A 58 17.25 9.01 16.31
C PRO A 58 16.82 7.95 17.33
N LYS A 59 17.76 7.56 18.19
CA LYS A 59 17.56 6.50 19.19
C LYS A 59 16.31 6.73 20.07
N GLU A 60 16.05 7.97 20.46
CA GLU A 60 14.89 8.34 21.28
C GLU A 60 13.56 7.97 20.63
N TRP A 61 13.44 8.03 19.31
CA TRP A 61 12.21 7.68 18.59
C TRP A 61 12.03 6.18 18.45
N ILE A 62 13.12 5.41 18.38
CA ILE A 62 13.08 3.95 18.49
C ILE A 62 12.58 3.56 19.89
N GLU A 63 13.15 4.15 20.94
CA GLU A 63 12.74 3.89 22.33
C GLU A 63 11.28 4.31 22.58
N LYS A 64 10.87 5.48 22.06
CA LYS A 64 9.49 5.96 22.17
C LYS A 64 8.51 5.07 21.40
N ALA A 65 8.86 4.60 20.21
CA ALA A 65 8.04 3.64 19.47
C ALA A 65 7.82 2.37 20.28
N LYS A 66 8.87 1.83 20.88
CA LYS A 66 8.79 0.63 21.74
C LYS A 66 7.93 0.84 22.98
N ALA A 67 7.94 2.06 23.54
CA ALA A 67 7.16 2.40 24.73
C ALA A 67 5.68 2.70 24.45
N THR A 68 5.33 3.07 23.22
CA THR A 68 4.00 3.66 22.92
C THR A 68 3.20 2.91 21.88
N LEU A 69 3.82 2.09 21.04
CA LEU A 69 3.13 1.37 19.96
C LEU A 69 2.82 -0.07 20.38
N HIS A 70 1.58 -0.47 20.11
CA HIS A 70 1.07 -1.82 20.25
C HIS A 70 0.46 -2.21 18.91
N ILE A 71 1.22 -2.98 18.13
CA ILE A 71 0.98 -3.20 16.72
C ILE A 71 0.39 -4.61 16.52
N ALA A 72 -0.69 -4.71 15.77
CA ALA A 72 -1.18 -5.98 15.23
C ALA A 72 -0.85 -6.08 13.73
N TYR A 73 -0.17 -7.14 13.33
CA TYR A 73 0.25 -7.36 11.95
C TYR A 73 -0.30 -8.67 11.39
N GLY A 74 -1.15 -8.57 10.36
CA GLY A 74 -1.69 -9.73 9.64
C GLY A 74 -1.05 -9.89 8.26
N HIS A 75 -0.53 -11.08 7.97
CA HIS A 75 0.11 -11.34 6.69
C HIS A 75 0.27 -12.84 6.40
N THR A 76 0.72 -13.14 5.18
CA THR A 76 1.26 -14.45 4.79
C THR A 76 2.69 -14.28 4.25
N SER A 77 3.08 -15.04 3.23
CA SER A 77 4.48 -15.24 2.84
C SER A 77 5.24 -13.95 2.50
N HIS A 78 4.77 -13.10 1.58
CA HIS A 78 5.46 -11.83 1.25
C HIS A 78 5.57 -10.88 2.45
N GLY A 79 4.51 -10.74 3.26
CA GLY A 79 4.56 -9.88 4.43
C GLY A 79 5.55 -10.34 5.51
N SER A 80 5.85 -11.64 5.58
CA SER A 80 6.83 -12.17 6.55
C SER A 80 8.24 -11.61 6.35
N GLN A 81 8.53 -11.03 5.18
CA GLN A 81 9.83 -10.40 4.90
C GLN A 81 10.10 -9.21 5.83
N LEU A 82 9.05 -8.46 6.24
CA LEU A 82 9.18 -7.34 7.18
C LEU A 82 9.67 -7.83 8.54
N THR A 83 8.99 -8.81 9.14
CA THR A 83 9.35 -9.33 10.48
C THR A 83 10.60 -10.20 10.46
N THR A 84 10.88 -10.90 9.35
CA THR A 84 12.15 -11.60 9.12
C THR A 84 13.32 -10.63 9.10
N GLY A 85 13.21 -9.54 8.32
CA GLY A 85 14.21 -8.48 8.28
C GLY A 85 14.41 -7.83 9.65
N MET A 86 13.33 -7.50 10.37
CA MET A 86 13.42 -6.93 11.72
C MET A 86 14.10 -7.89 12.71
N THR A 87 13.84 -9.19 12.59
CA THR A 87 14.52 -10.22 13.40
C THR A 87 16.00 -10.31 13.09
N GLY A 88 16.38 -10.30 11.81
CA GLY A 88 17.77 -10.24 11.38
C GLY A 88 18.47 -8.98 11.89
N LEU A 89 17.78 -7.83 11.83
CA LEU A 89 18.30 -6.55 12.31
C LEU A 89 18.59 -6.57 13.80
N ALA A 90 17.65 -7.09 14.61
CA ALA A 90 17.84 -7.22 16.06
C ALA A 90 19.07 -8.10 16.39
N LYS A 91 19.29 -9.17 15.62
CA LYS A 91 20.48 -10.04 15.77
C LYS A 91 21.76 -9.32 15.37
N ALA A 92 21.73 -8.56 14.27
CA ALA A 92 22.91 -7.91 13.70
C ALA A 92 23.32 -6.61 14.42
N LYS A 93 22.36 -5.85 14.96
CA LYS A 93 22.58 -4.52 15.54
C LYS A 93 22.16 -4.40 17.02
N GLY A 94 21.65 -5.48 17.61
CA GLY A 94 21.38 -5.58 19.04
C GLY A 94 19.95 -5.21 19.47
N SER A 95 19.73 -5.26 20.79
CA SER A 95 18.41 -5.18 21.44
C SER A 95 17.68 -3.84 21.27
N LEU A 96 18.36 -2.79 20.83
CA LEU A 96 17.71 -1.53 20.48
C LEU A 96 16.60 -1.76 19.45
N TYR A 97 16.86 -2.62 18.45
CA TYR A 97 15.92 -3.00 17.39
C TYR A 97 15.13 -4.28 17.71
N GLY A 98 15.11 -4.69 18.98
CA GLY A 98 14.35 -5.85 19.43
C GLY A 98 12.84 -5.61 19.39
N TRP A 99 12.10 -6.64 19.01
CA TRP A 99 10.64 -6.67 18.97
C TRP A 99 10.12 -8.01 19.49
N LYS A 100 8.88 -8.03 19.97
CA LYS A 100 8.23 -9.23 20.52
C LYS A 100 6.71 -9.08 20.50
N ASN A 101 6.01 -10.19 20.26
CA ASN A 101 4.55 -10.23 20.44
C ASN A 101 4.16 -9.95 21.90
N GLY A 102 3.30 -8.95 22.11
CA GLY A 102 2.79 -8.52 23.42
C GLY A 102 3.69 -7.51 24.14
N GLY A 103 4.80 -7.10 23.53
CA GLY A 103 5.81 -6.27 24.17
C GLY A 103 6.55 -6.98 25.31
N GLY A 104 7.47 -6.28 25.95
CA GLY A 104 8.26 -6.79 27.08
C GLY A 104 9.72 -7.08 26.74
N GLY A 105 10.56 -7.21 27.78
CA GLY A 105 12.01 -7.28 27.64
C GLY A 105 12.63 -6.03 27.00
N GLY A 106 11.89 -4.91 27.02
CA GLY A 106 12.27 -3.68 26.34
C GLY A 106 12.24 -3.77 24.82
N GLY A 107 11.43 -4.65 24.21
CA GLY A 107 11.20 -4.71 22.75
C GLY A 107 9.92 -3.99 22.30
N LEU A 108 9.82 -3.68 21.00
CA LEU A 108 8.57 -3.18 20.37
C LEU A 108 7.47 -4.25 20.50
N ASP A 109 6.25 -3.85 20.91
CA ASP A 109 5.07 -4.72 20.84
C ASP A 109 4.58 -4.80 19.39
N LEU A 110 5.06 -5.82 18.68
CA LEU A 110 4.58 -6.19 17.35
C LEU A 110 4.05 -7.62 17.41
N ARG A 111 2.73 -7.73 17.29
CA ARG A 111 1.96 -8.98 17.34
C ARG A 111 1.83 -9.52 15.93
N ASP A 112 2.75 -10.41 15.62
CA ASP A 112 2.91 -11.04 14.32
C ASP A 112 1.93 -12.20 14.13
N PHE A 113 1.07 -12.11 13.13
CA PHE A 113 0.07 -13.13 12.79
C PHE A 113 0.24 -13.60 11.35
N TYR A 114 0.92 -14.74 11.19
CA TYR A 114 1.07 -15.43 9.91
C TYR A 114 -0.16 -16.31 9.64
N GLY A 115 -0.99 -15.95 8.65
CA GLY A 115 -2.07 -16.79 8.12
C GLY A 115 -3.32 -16.95 9.00
N ASP A 116 -3.30 -16.50 10.26
CA ASP A 116 -4.48 -16.46 11.12
C ASP A 116 -4.42 -15.26 12.08
N PHE A 117 -4.97 -14.13 11.63
CA PHE A 117 -4.95 -12.88 12.37
C PHE A 117 -5.69 -12.98 13.69
N GLY A 118 -4.97 -12.66 14.78
CA GLY A 118 -5.51 -12.75 16.14
C GLY A 118 -5.81 -14.18 16.61
N ARG A 119 -5.44 -15.21 15.84
CA ARG A 119 -5.85 -16.61 16.06
C ARG A 119 -7.37 -16.79 16.10
N LEU A 120 -8.05 -16.06 15.24
CA LEU A 120 -9.52 -15.98 15.22
C LEU A 120 -10.15 -17.01 14.26
N GLY A 121 -9.36 -17.60 13.36
CA GLY A 121 -9.86 -18.45 12.28
C GLY A 121 -10.67 -17.68 11.24
N ILE A 122 -10.44 -16.37 11.09
CA ILE A 122 -11.23 -15.49 10.20
C ILE A 122 -10.47 -15.11 8.93
N ALA A 123 -9.25 -14.58 9.05
CA ALA A 123 -8.49 -14.03 7.93
C ALA A 123 -7.00 -14.33 8.01
N GLY A 124 -6.38 -14.59 6.86
CA GLY A 124 -4.95 -14.85 6.75
C GLY A 124 -4.13 -13.66 6.25
N ASP A 125 -4.63 -12.93 5.27
CA ASP A 125 -4.04 -11.69 4.73
C ASP A 125 -5.11 -10.80 4.08
N LEU A 126 -4.72 -9.75 3.34
CA LEU A 126 -5.65 -8.83 2.67
C LEU A 126 -6.50 -9.46 1.56
N GLY A 127 -6.18 -10.67 1.12
CA GLY A 127 -6.92 -11.36 0.07
C GLY A 127 -7.51 -12.69 0.47
N GLN A 128 -7.23 -13.23 1.66
CA GLN A 128 -7.66 -14.59 2.03
C GLN A 128 -8.28 -14.69 3.42
N ASP A 129 -9.25 -15.60 3.54
CA ASP A 129 -9.71 -16.11 4.83
C ASP A 129 -8.61 -16.97 5.51
N ALA A 130 -8.81 -17.33 6.79
CA ALA A 130 -7.82 -18.13 7.53
C ALA A 130 -7.62 -19.57 7.00
N SER A 131 -8.48 -20.02 6.07
CA SER A 131 -8.32 -21.32 5.37
C SER A 131 -7.51 -21.19 4.07
N GLY A 132 -7.12 -19.97 3.69
CA GLY A 132 -6.39 -19.68 2.46
C GLY A 132 -7.29 -19.48 1.23
N LYS A 133 -8.61 -19.40 1.40
CA LYS A 133 -9.54 -19.12 0.28
C LYS A 133 -9.63 -17.63 0.04
N LEU A 134 -9.77 -17.23 -1.23
CA LEU A 134 -9.92 -15.84 -1.63
C LEU A 134 -11.16 -15.21 -0.94
N ASP A 135 -10.93 -14.22 -0.09
CA ASP A 135 -11.94 -13.39 0.55
C ASP A 135 -11.34 -11.99 0.78
N ARG A 136 -11.81 -11.01 0.00
CA ARG A 136 -11.32 -9.62 0.00
C ARG A 136 -11.76 -8.81 1.22
N THR A 137 -12.57 -9.39 2.10
CA THR A 137 -13.26 -8.69 3.18
C THR A 137 -13.06 -9.32 4.56
N ALA A 138 -12.64 -10.58 4.63
CA ALA A 138 -12.44 -11.31 5.88
C ALA A 138 -11.51 -10.56 6.86
N TRP A 139 -10.45 -9.93 6.35
CA TRP A 139 -9.47 -9.19 7.15
C TRP A 139 -10.09 -7.99 7.90
N GLU A 140 -11.11 -7.34 7.33
CA GLU A 140 -11.80 -6.22 7.99
C GLU A 140 -12.60 -6.73 9.20
N ARG A 141 -13.35 -7.82 9.00
CA ARG A 141 -14.09 -8.50 10.08
C ARG A 141 -13.14 -8.99 11.18
N ALA A 142 -12.01 -9.60 10.79
CA ALA A 142 -11.00 -10.06 11.73
C ALA A 142 -10.41 -8.89 12.55
N THR A 143 -10.15 -7.76 11.90
CA THR A 143 -9.64 -6.54 12.53
C THR A 143 -10.59 -6.03 13.60
N ARG A 144 -11.89 -5.90 13.29
CA ARG A 144 -12.91 -5.46 14.26
C ARG A 144 -12.99 -6.38 15.46
N THR A 145 -13.10 -7.68 15.20
CA THR A 145 -13.18 -8.70 16.26
C THR A 145 -11.96 -8.64 17.16
N TYR A 146 -10.76 -8.52 16.58
CA TYR A 146 -9.52 -8.44 17.34
C TYR A 146 -9.45 -7.17 18.22
N LEU A 147 -9.75 -5.99 17.65
CA LEU A 147 -9.70 -4.73 18.37
C LEU A 147 -10.73 -4.67 19.51
N ASN A 148 -11.91 -5.28 19.34
CA ASN A 148 -12.92 -5.37 20.40
C ASN A 148 -12.45 -6.15 21.64
N SER A 149 -11.51 -7.09 21.47
CA SER A 149 -10.91 -7.86 22.57
C SER A 149 -9.50 -7.38 22.96
N ASN A 150 -8.93 -6.42 22.24
CA ASN A 150 -7.55 -5.96 22.42
C ASN A 150 -7.46 -4.43 22.35
N SER A 151 -8.19 -3.74 23.23
CA SER A 151 -8.31 -2.27 23.23
C SER A 151 -7.00 -1.51 23.42
N GLY A 152 -5.92 -2.17 23.88
CA GLY A 152 -4.59 -1.58 23.98
C GLY A 152 -3.82 -1.48 22.65
N VAL A 153 -4.28 -2.17 21.60
CA VAL A 153 -3.68 -2.09 20.26
C VAL A 153 -4.02 -0.74 19.65
N ASN A 154 -3.01 -0.03 19.16
CA ASN A 154 -3.15 1.32 18.61
C ASN A 154 -2.57 1.47 17.20
N VAL A 155 -2.06 0.38 16.61
CA VAL A 155 -1.61 0.32 15.23
C VAL A 155 -2.03 -1.01 14.62
N VAL A 156 -2.62 -0.97 13.42
CA VAL A 156 -2.93 -2.16 12.63
C VAL A 156 -2.28 -2.03 11.26
N ILE A 157 -1.57 -3.08 10.86
CA ILE A 157 -1.00 -3.22 9.52
C ILE A 157 -1.40 -4.58 8.96
N TRP A 158 -1.65 -4.61 7.66
CA TRP A 158 -1.92 -5.82 6.92
C TRP A 158 -1.06 -5.86 5.66
N SER A 159 -0.66 -7.06 5.25
CA SER A 159 0.09 -7.25 4.01
C SER A 159 -0.74 -7.94 2.94
N TRP A 160 -0.45 -7.58 1.70
CA TRP A 160 -0.78 -8.41 0.54
C TRP A 160 0.22 -9.56 0.40
N CYS A 161 -0.17 -10.59 -0.35
CA CYS A 161 0.69 -11.57 -1.00
C CYS A 161 0.37 -11.53 -2.50
N TRP A 162 0.23 -12.67 -3.18
CA TRP A 162 -0.13 -12.73 -4.60
C TRP A 162 -1.47 -12.06 -4.92
N GLN A 163 -2.35 -11.90 -3.92
CA GLN A 163 -3.71 -11.40 -4.12
C GLN A 163 -3.73 -9.92 -4.52
N VAL A 164 -2.62 -9.17 -4.43
CA VAL A 164 -2.54 -7.82 -5.02
C VAL A 164 -2.71 -7.84 -6.54
N TYR A 165 -2.52 -9.00 -7.19
CA TYR A 165 -3.01 -9.24 -8.55
C TYR A 165 -4.54 -9.23 -8.51
N ALA A 166 -5.10 -8.03 -8.64
CA ALA A 166 -6.51 -7.74 -8.38
C ALA A 166 -7.06 -6.77 -9.42
N LYS A 167 -8.37 -6.80 -9.58
CA LYS A 167 -9.09 -5.77 -10.34
C LYS A 167 -9.11 -4.45 -9.57
N GLU A 168 -9.42 -3.38 -10.28
CA GLU A 168 -9.56 -2.04 -9.69
C GLU A 168 -10.58 -1.98 -8.56
N GLU A 169 -11.72 -2.62 -8.78
CA GLU A 169 -12.83 -2.62 -7.84
C GLU A 169 -12.47 -3.38 -6.56
N GLU A 170 -11.62 -4.42 -6.66
CA GLU A 170 -11.16 -5.17 -5.49
C GLU A 170 -10.18 -4.36 -4.63
N ILE A 171 -9.30 -3.57 -5.26
CA ILE A 171 -8.46 -2.62 -4.51
C ILE A 171 -9.31 -1.49 -3.94
N GLN A 172 -10.34 -1.03 -4.66
CA GLN A 172 -11.25 -0.03 -4.12
C GLN A 172 -11.96 -0.52 -2.86
N VAL A 173 -12.39 -1.79 -2.83
CA VAL A 173 -12.93 -2.42 -1.60
C VAL A 173 -11.95 -2.34 -0.45
N TYR A 174 -10.66 -2.63 -0.67
CA TYR A 174 -9.64 -2.47 0.36
C TYR A 174 -9.54 -1.03 0.89
N LEU A 175 -9.49 -0.04 -0.01
CA LEU A 175 -9.36 1.37 0.36
C LEU A 175 -10.58 1.89 1.14
N ASP A 176 -11.78 1.47 0.73
CA ASP A 176 -13.04 1.83 1.39
C ASP A 176 -13.15 1.20 2.78
N LEU A 177 -12.79 -0.08 2.92
CA LEU A 177 -12.81 -0.79 4.20
C LEU A 177 -11.77 -0.23 5.18
N MET A 178 -10.56 0.09 4.72
CA MET A 178 -9.55 0.77 5.54
C MET A 178 -10.06 2.13 6.04
N SER A 179 -10.67 2.92 5.16
CA SER A 179 -11.23 4.23 5.54
C SER A 179 -12.37 4.10 6.56
N LYS A 180 -13.18 3.04 6.44
CA LYS A 180 -14.23 2.74 7.40
C LYS A 180 -13.67 2.33 8.76
N LEU A 181 -12.61 1.51 8.79
CA LEU A 181 -11.91 1.15 10.02
C LEU A 181 -11.31 2.38 10.71
N GLU A 182 -10.68 3.29 9.97
CA GLU A 182 -10.19 4.56 10.52
C GLU A 182 -11.31 5.40 11.15
N SER A 183 -12.48 5.46 10.51
CA SER A 183 -13.64 6.18 11.05
C SER A 183 -14.20 5.51 12.31
N ASP A 184 -14.22 4.19 12.36
CA ASP A 184 -14.83 3.44 13.45
C ASP A 184 -13.89 3.26 14.66
N PHE A 185 -12.57 3.34 14.44
CA PHE A 185 -11.53 3.24 15.48
C PHE A 185 -10.55 4.42 15.38
N PRO A 186 -11.00 5.66 15.67
CA PRO A 186 -10.18 6.87 15.47
C PRO A 186 -8.91 6.93 16.34
N GLN A 187 -8.82 6.11 17.38
CA GLN A 187 -7.64 5.96 18.24
C GLN A 187 -6.59 4.99 17.68
N VAL A 188 -6.91 4.24 16.63
CA VAL A 188 -6.04 3.25 16.00
C VAL A 188 -5.49 3.82 14.69
N LYS A 189 -4.17 3.70 14.49
CA LYS A 189 -3.53 4.06 13.22
C LYS A 189 -3.58 2.85 12.29
N PHE A 190 -4.24 3.00 11.15
CA PHE A 190 -4.28 1.97 10.11
C PHE A 190 -3.24 2.27 9.03
N ILE A 191 -2.36 1.29 8.78
CA ILE A 191 -1.29 1.41 7.79
C ILE A 191 -1.74 0.75 6.50
N TYR A 192 -1.78 1.55 5.44
CA TYR A 192 -1.94 1.06 4.09
C TYR A 192 -0.63 0.45 3.60
N MET A 193 -0.71 -0.54 2.71
CA MET A 193 0.46 -1.23 2.19
C MET A 193 0.28 -1.54 0.69
N THR A 194 1.30 -1.29 -0.12
CA THR A 194 1.37 -1.78 -1.51
C THR A 194 1.71 -3.28 -1.51
N GLY A 195 1.46 -3.99 -2.61
CA GLY A 195 1.86 -5.39 -2.74
C GLY A 195 3.32 -5.58 -3.12
N HIS A 196 3.65 -6.72 -3.73
CA HIS A 196 4.99 -7.04 -4.19
C HIS A 196 5.23 -6.59 -5.65
N ALA A 197 6.49 -6.54 -6.06
CA ALA A 197 6.93 -6.48 -7.44
C ALA A 197 6.65 -7.82 -8.14
N ASP A 198 6.04 -7.76 -9.32
CA ASP A 198 5.61 -8.96 -10.06
C ASP A 198 6.55 -9.27 -11.24
N GLY A 199 7.07 -8.20 -11.85
CA GLY A 199 7.97 -8.26 -12.98
C GLY A 199 7.36 -8.85 -14.26
N SER A 200 6.04 -9.09 -14.32
CA SER A 200 5.40 -9.63 -15.51
C SER A 200 5.86 -8.88 -16.76
N PRO A 201 6.17 -9.59 -17.88
CA PRO A 201 6.62 -8.95 -19.10
C PRO A 201 5.65 -7.84 -19.47
N THR A 202 6.15 -6.62 -19.59
CA THR A 202 5.34 -5.56 -20.17
C THR A 202 5.13 -5.98 -21.62
N LYS A 203 3.87 -6.16 -22.07
CA LYS A 203 3.59 -6.25 -23.51
C LYS A 203 3.70 -4.86 -24.18
N GLY A 204 4.47 -3.96 -23.56
CA GLY A 204 4.36 -2.51 -23.68
C GLY A 204 4.89 -1.81 -22.43
N GLN A 205 4.07 -1.01 -21.76
CA GLN A 205 4.51 -0.04 -20.75
C GLN A 205 4.14 -0.47 -19.32
N PRO A 206 4.77 0.06 -18.24
CA PRO A 206 4.54 -0.41 -16.87
C PRO A 206 3.07 -0.39 -16.41
N TRP A 207 2.25 0.52 -16.96
CA TRP A 207 0.80 0.58 -16.70
C TRP A 207 0.00 -0.60 -17.27
N GLU A 208 0.62 -1.53 -17.98
CA GLU A 208 -0.02 -2.77 -18.42
C GLU A 208 0.13 -3.89 -17.37
N ILE A 209 1.02 -3.74 -16.40
CA ILE A 209 1.18 -4.68 -15.29
C ILE A 209 0.11 -4.39 -14.24
N VAL A 210 -0.74 -5.38 -13.98
CA VAL A 210 -1.87 -5.25 -13.05
C VAL A 210 -1.41 -4.82 -11.66
N THR A 211 -0.34 -5.42 -11.13
CA THR A 211 0.19 -5.08 -9.80
C THR A 211 0.75 -3.67 -9.74
N PHE A 212 1.43 -3.19 -10.79
CA PHE A 212 1.89 -1.79 -10.88
C PHE A 212 0.71 -0.81 -10.82
N LEU A 213 -0.35 -1.07 -11.59
CA LEU A 213 -1.57 -0.25 -11.56
C LEU A 213 -2.22 -0.24 -10.16
N ARG A 214 -2.34 -1.40 -9.54
CA ARG A 214 -2.97 -1.53 -8.21
C ARG A 214 -2.13 -0.87 -7.10
N ASN A 215 -0.81 -0.99 -7.16
CA ASN A 215 0.09 -0.29 -6.24
C ASN A 215 -0.02 1.22 -6.41
N ASN A 216 -0.11 1.73 -7.65
CA ASN A 216 -0.30 3.16 -7.89
C ASN A 216 -1.67 3.66 -7.42
N GLN A 217 -2.74 2.88 -7.59
CA GLN A 217 -4.05 3.20 -7.02
C GLN A 217 -3.98 3.39 -5.50
N ILE A 218 -3.28 2.49 -4.78
CA ILE A 218 -3.08 2.61 -3.33
C ILE A 218 -2.24 3.86 -2.99
N ARG A 219 -1.14 4.11 -3.70
CA ARG A 219 -0.27 5.28 -3.48
C ARG A 219 -1.01 6.59 -3.69
N GLU A 220 -1.76 6.71 -4.78
CA GLU A 220 -2.55 7.89 -5.11
C GLU A 220 -3.62 8.15 -4.05
N PHE A 221 -4.34 7.11 -3.64
CA PHE A 221 -5.30 7.22 -2.55
C PHE A 221 -4.65 7.72 -1.25
N CYS A 222 -3.49 7.16 -0.88
CA CYS A 222 -2.80 7.54 0.35
C CYS A 222 -2.32 8.98 0.32
N ARG A 223 -1.69 9.41 -0.77
CA ARG A 223 -1.21 10.79 -0.94
C ARG A 223 -2.37 11.80 -0.94
N LYS A 224 -3.44 11.49 -1.67
CA LYS A 224 -4.61 12.36 -1.81
C LYS A 224 -5.35 12.56 -0.48
N ASN A 225 -5.41 11.54 0.37
CA ASN A 225 -6.25 11.55 1.57
C ASN A 225 -5.44 11.57 2.87
N GLY A 226 -4.15 11.94 2.82
CA GLY A 226 -3.31 12.09 4.02
C GLY A 226 -3.08 10.78 4.80
N LYS A 227 -3.03 9.62 4.12
CA LYS A 227 -2.94 8.31 4.78
C LYS A 227 -1.52 7.94 5.18
N ILE A 228 -1.41 6.90 6.00
CA ILE A 228 -0.14 6.26 6.38
C ILE A 228 0.10 5.10 5.42
N LEU A 229 1.19 5.14 4.65
CA LEU A 229 1.56 4.12 3.66
C LEU A 229 2.92 3.52 3.99
N TYR A 230 2.98 2.20 4.07
CA TYR A 230 4.21 1.43 3.93
C TYR A 230 4.32 0.91 2.50
N ASP A 231 5.19 1.51 1.69
CA ASP A 231 5.27 1.23 0.26
C ASP A 231 6.21 0.04 -0.02
N PHE A 232 5.70 -1.15 0.29
CA PHE A 232 6.42 -2.42 0.12
C PHE A 232 6.95 -2.59 -1.31
N ASN A 233 6.12 -2.36 -2.33
CA ASN A 233 6.52 -2.50 -3.73
C ASN A 233 7.61 -1.51 -4.12
N ASP A 234 7.53 -0.26 -3.66
CA ASP A 234 8.56 0.73 -3.96
C ASP A 234 9.91 0.30 -3.39
N ILE A 235 9.97 -0.16 -2.13
CA ILE A 235 11.21 -0.67 -1.52
C ILE A 235 11.83 -1.81 -2.35
N GLU A 236 11.01 -2.68 -2.96
CA GLU A 236 11.51 -3.78 -3.80
C GLU A 236 12.09 -3.35 -5.16
N CYS A 237 11.75 -2.15 -5.62
CA CYS A 237 12.14 -1.64 -6.92
C CYS A 237 13.43 -0.81 -6.89
N TYR A 238 14.07 -0.66 -5.72
CA TYR A 238 15.32 0.08 -5.57
C TYR A 238 16.37 -0.74 -4.82
N ASP A 239 17.62 -0.60 -5.23
CA ASP A 239 18.75 -1.05 -4.43
C ASP A 239 19.11 -0.02 -3.34
N PRO A 240 20.01 -0.36 -2.39
CA PRO A 240 20.41 0.57 -1.33
C PRO A 240 21.11 1.86 -1.82
N ASP A 241 21.64 1.87 -3.05
CA ASP A 241 22.30 3.03 -3.66
C ASP A 241 21.28 3.96 -4.35
N GLY A 242 20.02 3.54 -4.45
CA GLY A 242 18.93 4.29 -5.06
C GLY A 242 18.77 4.04 -6.56
N ASN A 243 19.40 3.00 -7.12
CA ASN A 243 19.15 2.63 -8.51
C ASN A 243 17.75 2.02 -8.64
N TYR A 244 17.01 2.43 -9.67
CA TYR A 244 15.66 1.96 -9.95
C TYR A 244 15.66 0.76 -10.90
N PHE A 245 14.79 -0.21 -10.60
CA PHE A 245 14.59 -1.46 -11.35
C PHE A 245 13.14 -1.72 -11.75
N GLY A 246 12.18 -0.89 -11.30
CA GLY A 246 10.75 -1.11 -11.55
C GLY A 246 10.35 -1.10 -13.03
N ASP A 247 11.18 -0.55 -13.91
CA ASP A 247 11.04 -0.54 -15.36
C ASP A 247 11.85 -1.64 -16.09
N LYS A 248 12.53 -2.53 -15.34
CA LYS A 248 13.42 -3.58 -15.85
C LYS A 248 12.87 -4.98 -15.58
N LEU A 249 11.56 -5.16 -15.68
CA LEU A 249 10.88 -6.43 -15.37
C LEU A 249 11.21 -6.99 -13.97
N VAL A 250 11.50 -6.12 -12.98
CA VAL A 250 11.88 -6.58 -11.64
C VAL A 250 10.77 -7.38 -10.96
N ASN A 251 11.09 -8.55 -10.43
CA ASN A 251 10.17 -9.37 -9.62
C ASN A 251 10.50 -9.29 -8.12
N ASP A 252 9.68 -9.95 -7.31
CA ASP A 252 9.82 -10.10 -5.87
C ASP A 252 11.11 -10.82 -5.43
N ALA A 253 11.67 -11.65 -6.32
CA ALA A 253 12.98 -12.28 -6.14
C ALA A 253 14.18 -11.35 -6.38
N CYS A 254 13.94 -10.08 -6.75
CA CYS A 254 14.95 -9.08 -7.13
C CYS A 254 15.62 -9.35 -8.49
N ASP A 255 15.11 -10.29 -9.28
CA ASP A 255 15.58 -10.56 -10.63
C ASP A 255 15.08 -9.46 -11.57
N TYR A 256 15.91 -9.02 -12.52
CA TYR A 256 15.57 -7.98 -13.50
C TYR A 256 16.24 -8.26 -14.85
N ASP A 257 15.72 -7.61 -15.88
CA ASP A 257 16.23 -7.59 -17.26
C ASP A 257 17.27 -6.48 -17.40
N SER A 258 18.54 -6.84 -17.52
CA SER A 258 19.65 -5.89 -17.51
C SER A 258 19.99 -5.27 -18.86
N ASP A 259 19.54 -5.87 -19.97
CA ASP A 259 19.85 -5.45 -21.33
C ASP A 259 18.61 -5.06 -22.17
N GLY A 260 17.41 -5.27 -21.62
CA GLY A 260 16.14 -4.92 -22.24
C GLY A 260 15.65 -5.93 -23.28
N ASP A 261 16.17 -7.17 -23.27
CA ASP A 261 15.79 -8.22 -24.22
C ASP A 261 14.45 -8.92 -23.89
N GLY A 262 13.82 -8.53 -22.79
CA GLY A 262 12.58 -9.08 -22.26
C GLY A 262 12.77 -10.31 -21.37
N LYS A 263 14.01 -10.66 -21.00
CA LYS A 263 14.33 -11.78 -20.09
C LYS A 263 15.13 -11.28 -18.90
N ARG A 264 14.74 -11.73 -17.71
CA ARG A 264 15.51 -11.47 -16.49
C ARG A 264 16.80 -12.28 -16.52
N ASP A 265 17.93 -11.60 -16.40
CA ASP A 265 19.26 -12.18 -16.52
C ASP A 265 20.22 -11.75 -15.38
N ARG A 266 19.76 -10.83 -14.52
CA ARG A 266 20.49 -10.31 -13.37
C ARG A 266 19.60 -10.25 -12.13
N ASN A 267 20.25 -10.08 -10.98
CA ASN A 267 19.57 -9.90 -9.70
C ASN A 267 20.23 -8.76 -8.93
N TRP A 268 19.51 -7.66 -8.73
CA TRP A 268 20.10 -6.43 -8.20
C TRP A 268 20.59 -6.62 -6.76
N ALA A 269 19.87 -7.41 -5.98
CA ALA A 269 20.16 -7.65 -4.58
C ALA A 269 21.41 -8.52 -4.42
N VAL A 270 21.53 -9.60 -5.20
CA VAL A 270 22.72 -10.45 -5.23
C VAL A 270 23.95 -9.66 -5.66
N ASP A 271 23.83 -8.85 -6.71
CA ASP A 271 24.92 -8.04 -7.22
C ASP A 271 25.38 -6.99 -6.19
N TRP A 272 24.43 -6.30 -5.54
CA TRP A 272 24.73 -5.33 -4.49
C TRP A 272 25.37 -6.00 -3.26
N GLN A 273 24.85 -7.15 -2.82
CA GLN A 273 25.39 -7.90 -1.67
C GLN A 273 26.83 -8.35 -1.88
N LYS A 274 27.19 -8.76 -3.11
CA LYS A 274 28.56 -9.14 -3.48
C LYS A 274 29.51 -7.93 -3.48
N ALA A 275 29.02 -6.78 -3.94
CA ALA A 275 29.80 -5.54 -3.98
C ALA A 275 30.00 -4.91 -2.59
N HIS A 276 29.11 -5.17 -1.63
CA HIS A 276 29.08 -4.52 -0.31
C HIS A 276 29.15 -5.50 0.87
N PRO A 277 30.23 -6.32 0.97
CA PRO A 277 30.37 -7.26 2.08
C PRO A 277 30.37 -6.52 3.43
N GLY A 278 29.57 -7.02 4.38
CA GLY A 278 29.46 -6.46 5.73
C GLY A 278 28.50 -5.27 5.88
N GLN A 279 27.94 -4.75 4.79
CA GLN A 279 26.94 -3.67 4.83
C GLN A 279 25.49 -4.16 4.95
N TRP A 280 25.29 -5.47 4.81
CA TRP A 280 24.02 -6.16 4.99
C TRP A 280 24.18 -7.31 5.98
N PHE A 281 23.07 -7.79 6.53
CA PHE A 281 23.03 -9.00 7.34
C PHE A 281 22.17 -10.06 6.66
N ASN A 282 22.51 -11.32 6.88
CA ASN A 282 21.75 -12.43 6.32
C ASN A 282 20.44 -12.65 7.10
N CYS A 283 19.35 -12.86 6.35
CA CYS A 283 18.08 -13.34 6.87
C CYS A 283 17.37 -14.14 5.77
N GLU A 284 16.71 -15.23 6.13
CA GLU A 284 16.00 -16.10 5.19
C GLU A 284 14.58 -15.58 4.98
N ALA A 285 14.41 -14.67 4.03
CA ALA A 285 13.15 -14.01 3.73
C ALA A 285 12.44 -14.67 2.55
N ALA A 286 11.14 -14.90 2.69
CA ALA A 286 10.34 -15.55 1.65
C ALA A 286 10.39 -14.77 0.33
N HIS A 287 10.55 -15.47 -0.80
CA HIS A 287 10.50 -14.93 -2.18
C HIS A 287 11.56 -13.90 -2.55
N THR A 288 12.48 -13.53 -1.66
CA THR A 288 13.38 -12.40 -1.91
C THR A 288 14.79 -12.63 -1.38
N GLN A 289 15.69 -11.67 -1.63
CA GLN A 289 17.06 -11.71 -1.15
C GLN A 289 17.22 -11.00 0.21
N PRO A 290 18.22 -11.38 1.03
CA PRO A 290 18.41 -10.82 2.37
C PRO A 290 18.45 -9.29 2.42
N VAL A 291 19.16 -8.62 1.49
CA VAL A 291 19.28 -7.16 1.53
C VAL A 291 17.94 -6.45 1.34
N ASN A 292 17.02 -7.00 0.54
CA ASN A 292 15.69 -6.42 0.35
C ASN A 292 14.85 -6.50 1.64
N ALA A 293 14.94 -7.63 2.37
CA ALA A 293 14.32 -7.73 3.69
C ALA A 293 14.97 -6.79 4.73
N ASN A 294 16.28 -6.52 4.62
CA ASN A 294 16.95 -5.52 5.45
C ASN A 294 16.39 -4.11 5.20
N LEU A 295 16.21 -3.72 3.93
CA LEU A 295 15.60 -2.44 3.55
C LEU A 295 14.19 -2.31 4.12
N LYS A 296 13.38 -3.37 4.02
CA LYS A 296 12.04 -3.43 4.63
C LYS A 296 12.09 -3.27 6.15
N ALA A 297 13.06 -3.88 6.82
CA ALA A 297 13.24 -3.68 8.26
C ALA A 297 13.59 -2.23 8.61
N PHE A 298 14.44 -1.58 7.80
CA PHE A 298 14.83 -0.18 8.02
C PHE A 298 13.63 0.77 7.81
N ALA A 299 12.89 0.56 6.73
CA ALA A 299 11.64 1.27 6.46
C ALA A 299 10.62 1.04 7.58
N ALA A 300 10.48 -0.18 8.10
CA ALA A 300 9.54 -0.46 9.18
C ALA A 300 9.91 0.31 10.46
N TRP A 301 11.20 0.34 10.84
CA TRP A 301 11.63 1.16 11.97
C TRP A 301 11.42 2.66 11.73
N HIS A 302 11.60 3.14 10.49
CA HIS A 302 11.27 4.51 10.14
C HIS A 302 9.78 4.78 10.38
N LEU A 303 8.91 3.90 9.90
CA LEU A 303 7.46 3.98 10.13
C LEU A 303 7.14 4.04 11.63
N TRP A 304 7.68 3.12 12.43
CA TRP A 304 7.44 3.10 13.88
C TRP A 304 7.88 4.40 14.57
N ALA A 305 9.04 4.93 14.21
CA ALA A 305 9.52 6.20 14.73
C ALA A 305 8.59 7.37 14.34
N ARG A 306 8.12 7.43 13.08
CA ARG A 306 7.14 8.44 12.63
C ARG A 306 5.84 8.34 13.42
N LEU A 307 5.32 7.13 13.65
CA LEU A 307 4.08 6.92 14.41
C LEU A 307 4.23 7.25 15.90
N ALA A 308 5.46 7.22 16.44
CA ALA A 308 5.79 7.66 17.79
C ALA A 308 5.90 9.19 17.92
N GLY A 309 5.95 9.91 16.79
CA GLY A 309 5.94 11.37 16.71
C GLY A 309 7.20 12.00 16.10
N TRP A 310 8.13 11.21 15.55
CA TRP A 310 9.26 11.74 14.81
C TRP A 310 8.77 12.47 13.56
N ASP A 311 9.33 13.65 13.28
CA ASP A 311 8.97 14.44 12.09
C ASP A 311 9.56 13.87 10.79
N GLY A 312 10.49 12.92 10.89
CA GLY A 312 11.13 12.25 9.75
C GLY A 312 12.38 12.95 9.22
N LYS A 313 12.97 13.85 10.02
CA LYS A 313 14.20 14.58 9.69
C LYS A 313 15.29 14.37 10.72
#